data_AF-Q5ZMZ3-F1
#
_entry.id   AF-Q5ZMZ3-F1
#
_cell.length_a   1.000
_cell.length_b   1.000
_cell.length_c   1.000
_cell.angle_alpha   90.00
_cell.angle_beta   90.00
_cell.angle_gamma   90.00
#
_symmetry.space_group_name_H-M   'P 1'
#
loop_
_entity.id
_entity.type
_entity.pdbx_description
1 polymer ?
#
loop_
_entity_poly.entity_id
_entity_poly.type
_entity_poly.pdbx_seq_one_letter_code
_entity_poly.pdbx_strand_id
1 'polypeptide(L)'
;DGGKRRLDALRPDQLQAGCGGGERVLRFQPAVPVHGPEQPALRDHPQAPRLCTRPGGGLTRERAGFEVRDVHPTHYGRVCPIETPEGPNIGLINSLAAYARTNQYGFLESPYRVVKEGVVSDDIVFLSAIEEADHVIAQASAAMNDKKQLIDELVAVRHLNEFTVKAPEDVTLMDVSPKQVVSVAASLIPFLEHDDANRALMGSNMQRQAVPTLRADKPLVGTGMERNVARDSGVCVVARRGGVIDSVDASRIVVRVNDDEVETGEAGVDIYNLTKYTRSNQNTCINQRPLVSKGDKVQRSDIMADGPSTDMGELALGQNMRIAFM
;
A
#
# COMPACT_ATOMS: atom_id res chain seq x y z
N ASP A 1 -34.09 20.07 38.25
CA ASP A 1 -32.80 20.77 38.02
C ASP A 1 -31.75 19.75 37.65
N GLY A 2 -31.17 19.69 36.45
CA GLY A 2 -30.81 20.75 35.51
C GLY A 2 -29.31 20.56 35.23
N GLY A 3 -28.96 19.93 34.10
CA GLY A 3 -27.56 19.65 33.79
C GLY A 3 -27.33 19.03 32.41
N LYS A 4 -27.78 19.73 31.35
CA LYS A 4 -27.41 19.42 29.95
C LYS A 4 -25.89 19.52 29.78
N ARG A 5 -25.20 18.41 29.50
CA ARG A 5 -23.87 18.44 28.85
C ARG A 5 -24.06 18.16 27.36
N ARG A 6 -23.48 19.06 26.57
CA ARG A 6 -23.51 19.10 25.10
C ARG A 6 -22.93 17.81 24.51
N LEU A 7 -23.67 17.23 23.57
CA LEU A 7 -23.15 16.27 22.60
C LEU A 7 -22.31 17.07 21.59
N ASP A 8 -21.01 17.18 21.84
CA ASP A 8 -20.07 17.62 20.82
C ASP A 8 -19.80 16.45 19.87
N ALA A 9 -19.93 16.73 18.57
CA ALA A 9 -19.88 15.80 17.46
C ALA A 9 -18.55 15.02 17.42
N LEU A 10 -18.66 13.70 17.55
CA LEU A 10 -17.58 12.76 17.23
C LEU A 10 -17.30 12.80 15.72
N ARG A 11 -16.01 12.93 15.38
CA ARG A 11 -15.49 12.89 14.01
C ARG A 11 -15.73 11.49 13.40
N PRO A 12 -15.94 11.39 12.08
CA PRO A 12 -16.27 10.12 11.40
C PRO A 12 -15.18 9.04 11.46
N ASP A 13 -14.01 9.34 12.04
CA ASP A 13 -12.84 8.47 12.06
C ASP A 13 -12.81 7.51 13.27
N GLN A 14 -13.82 7.56 14.16
CA GLN A 14 -13.95 6.69 15.33
C GLN A 14 -15.17 5.76 15.24
N LEU A 15 -15.15 4.83 14.27
CA LEU A 15 -15.98 3.62 14.33
C LEU A 15 -15.12 2.46 14.84
N GLN A 16 -15.19 2.21 16.14
CA GLN A 16 -14.67 0.98 16.76
C GLN A 16 -15.43 -0.22 16.18
N ALA A 17 -14.70 -1.17 15.60
CA ALA A 17 -15.23 -2.47 15.24
C ALA A 17 -15.66 -3.22 16.50
N GLY A 18 -16.96 -3.22 16.79
CA GLY A 18 -17.57 -4.02 17.85
C GLY A 18 -17.53 -5.51 17.51
N CYS A 19 -17.14 -6.33 18.48
CA CYS A 19 -17.26 -7.78 18.41
C CYS A 19 -18.75 -8.19 18.52
N GLY A 20 -19.45 -8.21 17.38
CA GLY A 20 -20.76 -8.83 17.22
C GLY A 20 -20.62 -10.14 16.42
N GLY A 21 -21.09 -11.25 16.99
CA GLY A 21 -21.09 -12.54 16.32
C GLY A 21 -22.14 -12.60 15.21
N GLY A 22 -21.74 -13.18 14.08
CA GLY A 22 -22.62 -13.57 12.98
C GLY A 22 -22.57 -12.64 11.78
N GLU A 23 -21.71 -12.95 10.80
CA GLU A 23 -21.94 -12.82 9.35
C GLU A 23 -20.66 -13.17 8.58
N ARG A 24 -20.81 -13.59 7.32
CA ARG A 24 -19.74 -14.06 6.42
C ARG A 24 -18.85 -12.88 5.98
N VAL A 25 -18.07 -12.33 6.90
CA VAL A 25 -17.19 -11.19 6.64
C VAL A 25 -15.78 -11.68 6.34
N LEU A 26 -15.26 -11.35 5.15
CA LEU A 26 -13.86 -11.53 4.79
C LEU A 26 -12.98 -10.81 5.82
N ARG A 27 -12.06 -11.53 6.46
CA ARG A 27 -11.19 -10.94 7.48
C ARG A 27 -9.92 -10.39 6.85
N PHE A 28 -9.69 -9.11 7.09
CA PHE A 28 -8.41 -8.47 6.84
C PHE A 28 -7.42 -8.91 7.91
N GLN A 29 -6.36 -9.61 7.50
CA GLN A 29 -5.22 -9.84 8.37
C GLN A 29 -4.18 -8.77 8.09
N PRO A 30 -3.74 -8.02 9.13
CA PRO A 30 -2.66 -7.06 8.99
C PRO A 30 -1.35 -7.86 8.84
N ALA A 31 -0.63 -7.64 7.75
CA ALA A 31 0.70 -8.21 7.54
C ALA A 31 1.61 -7.10 7.00
N VAL A 32 2.77 -6.87 7.63
CA VAL A 32 3.74 -5.92 7.10
C VAL A 32 4.25 -6.44 5.74
N PRO A 33 4.43 -5.57 4.74
CA PRO A 33 4.72 -6.00 3.37
C PRO A 33 6.07 -6.72 3.20
N VAL A 34 6.99 -6.68 4.17
CA VAL A 34 8.33 -7.27 3.99
C VAL A 34 8.91 -7.98 5.20
N HIS A 35 8.37 -7.75 6.38
CA HIS A 35 8.68 -8.52 7.57
C HIS A 35 7.37 -9.09 8.08
N GLY A 36 7.37 -10.24 8.75
CA GLY A 36 6.13 -10.83 9.26
C GLY A 36 5.38 -9.89 10.22
N PRO A 37 4.32 -10.34 10.90
CA PRO A 37 3.72 -9.56 11.99
C PRO A 37 4.76 -9.37 13.10
N GLU A 38 5.57 -8.32 12.99
CA GLU A 38 6.77 -8.06 13.80
C GLU A 38 6.56 -7.04 14.91
N GLN A 39 5.31 -6.64 15.19
CA GLN A 39 5.01 -5.80 16.35
C GLN A 39 3.75 -6.26 17.11
N PRO A 40 3.82 -6.40 18.44
CA PRO A 40 2.64 -6.40 19.28
C PRO A 40 2.17 -4.96 19.52
N ALA A 41 0.92 -4.65 19.15
CA ALA A 41 0.09 -3.59 19.72
C ALA A 41 0.55 -2.11 19.61
N LEU A 42 0.86 -1.60 18.42
CA LEU A 42 0.60 -0.19 18.10
C LEU A 42 -0.57 -0.10 17.11
N ARG A 43 -1.65 0.55 17.55
CA ARG A 43 -2.98 0.56 16.93
C ARG A 43 -3.11 1.43 15.67
N ASP A 44 -2.08 2.16 15.26
CA ASP A 44 -2.25 3.33 14.38
C ASP A 44 -1.47 3.29 13.05
N HIS A 45 -0.84 2.17 12.67
CA HIS A 45 -0.12 2.08 11.39
C HIS A 45 -0.72 1.04 10.42
N PRO A 46 -1.03 1.43 9.17
CA PRO A 46 -1.64 0.54 8.18
C PRO A 46 -0.62 -0.51 7.72
N GLN A 47 -0.79 -1.75 8.19
CA GLN A 47 -0.08 -2.91 7.64
C GLN A 47 -0.69 -3.29 6.29
N ALA A 48 0.07 -3.96 5.41
CA ALA A 48 -0.45 -4.40 4.12
C ALA A 48 -1.62 -5.39 4.34
N PRO A 49 -2.83 -5.06 3.83
CA PRO A 49 -4.02 -5.83 4.10
C PRO A 49 -4.03 -7.13 3.26
N ARG A 50 -4.06 -8.28 3.94
CA ARG A 50 -4.34 -9.57 3.31
C ARG A 50 -5.80 -9.94 3.45
N LEU A 51 -6.38 -10.41 2.35
CA LEU A 51 -7.71 -10.99 2.34
C LEU A 51 -7.59 -12.48 2.66
N CYS A 52 -8.13 -12.89 3.81
CA CYS A 52 -8.14 -14.29 4.20
C CYS A 52 -9.57 -14.84 4.21
N THR A 53 -9.76 -15.97 3.54
CA THR A 53 -11.02 -16.72 3.55
C THR A 53 -11.13 -17.73 4.72
N ARG A 54 -10.16 -17.75 5.67
CA ARG A 54 -10.03 -18.71 6.80
C ARG A 54 -9.84 -18.03 8.19
N PRO A 55 -10.18 -18.68 9.32
CA PRO A 55 -11.48 -19.22 9.75
C PRO A 55 -12.27 -18.23 10.65
N GLY A 56 -13.59 -18.44 10.69
CA GLY A 56 -14.60 -17.63 11.41
C GLY A 56 -15.94 -17.49 10.66
N GLY A 57 -16.24 -18.38 9.69
CA GLY A 57 -17.40 -18.31 8.79
C GLY A 57 -17.09 -18.56 7.30
N GLY A 58 -15.80 -18.63 6.92
CA GLY A 58 -15.35 -18.90 5.55
C GLY A 58 -15.08 -20.38 5.21
N LEU A 59 -14.55 -20.64 4.02
CA LEU A 59 -14.34 -21.98 3.48
C LEU A 59 -13.17 -22.71 4.16
N THR A 60 -13.33 -24.01 4.41
CA THR A 60 -12.22 -24.88 4.82
C THR A 60 -11.40 -25.30 3.59
N ARG A 61 -10.10 -25.59 3.79
CA ARG A 61 -9.16 -25.98 2.72
C ARG A 61 -9.68 -27.12 1.86
N GLU A 62 -10.33 -28.09 2.49
CA GLU A 62 -10.85 -29.31 1.85
C GLU A 62 -12.15 -29.08 1.08
N ARG A 63 -12.92 -28.03 1.43
CA ARG A 63 -14.20 -27.69 0.77
C ARG A 63 -14.07 -26.61 -0.29
N ALA A 64 -12.93 -25.92 -0.34
CA ALA A 64 -12.68 -24.92 -1.37
C ALA A 64 -12.32 -25.60 -2.69
N GLY A 65 -13.31 -25.70 -3.58
CA GLY A 65 -13.17 -26.19 -4.95
C GLY A 65 -12.37 -25.24 -5.83
N PHE A 66 -12.19 -25.62 -7.10
CA PHE A 66 -11.41 -24.87 -8.08
C PHE A 66 -11.98 -23.46 -8.34
N GLU A 67 -13.30 -23.34 -8.43
CA GLU A 67 -14.01 -22.10 -8.76
C GLU A 67 -13.70 -20.92 -7.82
N VAL A 68 -13.43 -21.19 -6.54
CA VAL A 68 -13.16 -20.14 -5.55
C VAL A 68 -11.67 -19.77 -5.49
N ARG A 69 -10.80 -20.61 -6.06
CA ARG A 69 -9.35 -20.37 -6.10
C ARG A 69 -8.93 -19.64 -7.37
N ASP A 70 -9.77 -19.67 -8.39
CA ASP A 70 -9.48 -19.06 -9.68
C ASP A 70 -9.56 -17.53 -9.61
N VAL A 71 -8.88 -16.88 -10.55
CA VAL A 71 -8.88 -15.42 -10.65
C VAL A 71 -10.14 -14.97 -11.38
N HIS A 72 -11.01 -14.25 -10.68
CA HIS A 72 -12.20 -13.67 -11.26
C HIS A 72 -11.92 -12.29 -11.88
N PRO A 73 -12.54 -11.91 -13.02
CA PRO A 73 -12.33 -10.59 -13.64
C PRO A 73 -12.56 -9.40 -12.70
N THR A 74 -13.50 -9.50 -11.76
CA THR A 74 -13.79 -8.46 -10.77
C THR A 74 -12.66 -8.22 -9.76
N HIS A 75 -11.66 -9.12 -9.69
CA HIS A 75 -10.46 -8.91 -8.88
C HIS A 75 -9.62 -7.73 -9.38
N TYR A 76 -9.78 -7.34 -10.65
CA TYR A 76 -9.04 -6.24 -11.24
C TYR A 76 -9.12 -4.97 -10.39
N GLY A 77 -7.95 -4.42 -10.03
CA GLY A 77 -7.85 -3.20 -9.23
C GLY A 77 -8.23 -3.35 -7.75
N ARG A 78 -8.63 -4.55 -7.30
CA ARG A 78 -9.12 -4.83 -5.93
C ARG A 78 -8.25 -5.85 -5.22
N VAL A 79 -7.98 -6.97 -5.87
CA VAL A 79 -7.23 -8.10 -5.36
C VAL A 79 -6.12 -8.42 -6.34
N CYS A 80 -4.89 -8.57 -5.85
CA CYS A 80 -3.77 -8.88 -6.72
C CYS A 80 -3.89 -10.32 -7.25
N PRO A 81 -3.80 -10.52 -8.58
CA PRO A 81 -3.87 -11.86 -9.17
C PRO A 81 -2.55 -12.65 -9.04
N ILE A 82 -1.44 -11.97 -8.74
CA ILE A 82 -0.09 -12.57 -8.70
C ILE A 82 0.28 -12.99 -7.28
N GLU A 83 0.02 -12.16 -6.28
CA GLU A 83 0.47 -12.40 -4.92
C GLU A 83 -0.50 -13.30 -4.15
N THR A 84 -0.25 -14.62 -4.23
CA THR A 84 -0.87 -15.65 -3.41
C THR A 84 0.20 -16.62 -2.89
N PRO A 85 0.05 -17.22 -1.70
CA PRO A 85 0.90 -18.31 -1.26
C PRO A 85 0.84 -19.50 -2.21
N GLU A 86 1.96 -20.17 -2.37
CA GLU A 86 2.07 -21.42 -3.11
C GLU A 86 1.47 -22.60 -2.32
N GLY A 87 1.16 -23.67 -3.04
CA GLY A 87 0.70 -24.94 -2.47
C GLY A 87 -0.78 -24.94 -2.08
N PRO A 88 -1.16 -25.54 -0.94
CA PRO A 88 -2.56 -25.85 -0.65
C PRO A 88 -3.46 -24.63 -0.37
N ASN A 89 -2.87 -23.44 -0.18
CA ASN A 89 -3.60 -22.20 0.10
C ASN A 89 -3.74 -21.29 -1.13
N ILE A 90 -3.32 -21.73 -2.31
CA ILE A 90 -3.40 -20.93 -3.53
C ILE A 90 -4.83 -20.44 -3.79
N GLY A 91 -4.99 -19.14 -4.06
CA GLY A 91 -6.27 -18.48 -4.31
C GLY A 91 -7.14 -18.23 -3.07
N LEU A 92 -6.79 -18.81 -1.91
CA LEU A 92 -7.53 -18.63 -0.65
C LEU A 92 -7.03 -17.46 0.19
N ILE A 93 -5.77 -17.09 -0.02
CA ILE A 93 -5.12 -15.96 0.63
C ILE A 93 -4.60 -15.08 -0.49
N ASN A 94 -5.23 -13.93 -0.67
CA ASN A 94 -4.82 -12.97 -1.68
C ASN A 94 -4.48 -11.65 -0.99
N SER A 95 -3.62 -10.86 -1.61
CA SER A 95 -3.27 -9.52 -1.13
C SER A 95 -4.15 -8.47 -1.83
N LEU A 96 -4.45 -7.36 -1.14
CA LEU A 96 -5.13 -6.24 -1.82
C LEU A 96 -4.23 -5.61 -2.88
N ALA A 97 -4.86 -5.08 -3.92
CA ALA A 97 -4.19 -4.29 -4.92
C ALA A 97 -3.79 -2.90 -4.36
N ALA A 98 -2.83 -2.24 -5.00
CA ALA A 98 -2.15 -1.06 -4.45
C ALA A 98 -3.09 0.11 -4.07
N TYR A 99 -4.14 0.35 -4.84
CA TYR A 99 -5.09 1.46 -4.61
C TYR A 99 -6.48 0.99 -4.16
N ALA A 100 -6.63 -0.30 -3.84
CA ALA A 100 -7.92 -0.84 -3.43
C ALA A 100 -8.33 -0.29 -2.05
N ARG A 101 -9.62 0.01 -1.88
CA ARG A 101 -10.20 0.47 -0.61
C ARG A 101 -11.47 -0.31 -0.28
N THR A 102 -11.82 -0.40 1.01
CA THR A 102 -13.12 -0.89 1.46
C THR A 102 -14.13 0.25 1.61
N ASN A 103 -15.33 0.08 1.07
CA ASN A 103 -16.46 0.99 1.30
C ASN A 103 -17.05 0.80 2.73
N GLN A 104 -17.98 1.68 3.11
CA GLN A 104 -18.75 1.64 4.37
C GLN A 104 -19.51 0.31 4.56
N TYR A 105 -19.90 -0.34 3.47
CA TYR A 105 -20.57 -1.66 3.49
C TYR A 105 -19.59 -2.85 3.52
N GLY A 106 -18.28 -2.60 3.46
CA GLY A 106 -17.25 -3.65 3.46
C GLY A 106 -16.92 -4.25 2.08
N PHE A 107 -17.48 -3.73 0.99
CA PHE A 107 -17.11 -4.13 -0.37
C PHE A 107 -15.79 -3.48 -0.82
N LEU A 108 -15.06 -4.17 -1.68
CA LEU A 108 -13.81 -3.65 -2.28
C LEU A 108 -14.11 -2.75 -3.47
N GLU A 109 -13.45 -1.61 -3.49
CA GLU A 109 -13.55 -0.58 -4.52
C GLU A 109 -12.18 -0.28 -5.10
N SER A 110 -12.18 0.15 -6.37
CA SER A 110 -10.99 0.59 -7.08
C SER A 110 -11.23 2.01 -7.62
N PRO A 111 -10.21 2.88 -7.64
CA PRO A 111 -10.35 4.22 -8.17
C PRO A 111 -10.24 4.25 -9.70
N TYR A 112 -11.09 5.07 -10.31
CA TYR A 112 -11.11 5.35 -11.75
C TYR A 112 -11.21 6.86 -12.00
N ARG A 113 -10.65 7.33 -13.10
CA ARG A 113 -10.76 8.72 -13.58
C ARG A 113 -12.00 8.87 -14.45
N VAL A 114 -12.75 9.95 -14.26
CA VAL A 114 -13.95 10.20 -15.05
C VAL A 114 -13.57 10.72 -16.44
N VAL A 115 -14.18 10.15 -17.48
CA VAL A 115 -14.06 10.61 -18.86
C VAL A 115 -15.38 11.25 -19.28
N LYS A 116 -15.31 12.49 -19.76
CA LYS A 116 -16.48 13.23 -20.27
C LYS A 116 -16.19 13.65 -21.70
N GLU A 117 -17.02 13.22 -22.65
CA GLU A 117 -16.92 13.58 -24.07
C GLU A 117 -15.49 13.36 -24.63
N GLY A 118 -14.88 12.21 -24.31
CA GLY A 118 -13.52 11.85 -24.74
C GLY A 118 -12.38 12.58 -24.02
N VAL A 119 -12.66 13.44 -23.04
CA VAL A 119 -11.66 14.13 -22.21
C VAL A 119 -11.55 13.48 -20.84
N VAL A 120 -10.34 13.05 -20.48
CA VAL A 120 -10.04 12.43 -19.19
C VAL A 120 -9.84 13.52 -18.13
N SER A 121 -10.75 13.58 -17.16
CA SER A 121 -10.67 14.50 -16.03
C SER A 121 -9.70 14.01 -14.95
N ASP A 122 -9.38 14.89 -14.00
CA ASP A 122 -8.62 14.52 -12.79
C ASP A 122 -9.53 14.11 -11.63
N ASP A 123 -10.85 14.08 -11.85
CA ASP A 123 -11.82 13.64 -10.87
C ASP A 123 -11.75 12.11 -10.73
N ILE A 124 -11.49 11.65 -9.51
CA ILE A 124 -11.37 10.22 -9.18
C ILE A 124 -12.65 9.75 -8.49
N VAL A 125 -13.23 8.66 -9.00
CA VAL A 125 -14.40 7.99 -8.42
C VAL A 125 -14.01 6.57 -8.04
N PHE A 126 -14.39 6.16 -6.83
CA PHE A 126 -14.22 4.78 -6.38
C PHE A 126 -15.45 3.98 -6.75
N LEU A 127 -15.25 2.83 -7.40
CA LEU A 127 -16.35 1.97 -7.82
C LEU A 127 -16.22 0.56 -7.26
N SER A 128 -17.35 0.06 -6.77
CA SER A 128 -17.52 -1.34 -6.41
C SER A 128 -17.58 -2.24 -7.65
N ALA A 129 -17.40 -3.55 -7.46
CA ALA A 129 -17.47 -4.51 -8.56
C ALA A 129 -18.84 -4.56 -9.26
N ILE A 130 -19.90 -4.12 -8.57
CA ILE A 130 -21.26 -4.11 -9.10
C ILE A 130 -21.44 -2.90 -10.02
N GLU A 131 -21.03 -1.71 -9.56
CA GLU A 131 -21.13 -0.46 -10.34
C GLU A 131 -20.19 -0.48 -11.54
N GLU A 132 -19.03 -1.14 -11.43
CA GLU A 132 -18.06 -1.26 -12.52
C GLU A 132 -18.66 -1.89 -13.79
N ALA A 133 -19.58 -2.84 -13.64
CA ALA A 133 -20.11 -3.61 -14.76
C ALA A 133 -20.88 -2.75 -15.77
N ASP A 134 -21.51 -1.67 -15.32
CA ASP A 134 -22.32 -0.77 -16.14
C ASP A 134 -21.48 0.28 -16.90
N HIS A 135 -20.19 0.38 -16.59
CA HIS A 135 -19.30 1.38 -17.16
C HIS A 135 -18.32 0.81 -18.18
N VAL A 136 -17.98 1.62 -19.19
CA VAL A 136 -16.92 1.33 -20.17
C VAL A 136 -15.62 1.95 -19.66
N ILE A 137 -14.63 1.10 -19.37
CA ILE A 137 -13.39 1.51 -18.70
C ILE A 137 -12.21 1.35 -19.65
N ALA A 138 -11.52 2.45 -19.97
CA ALA A 138 -10.30 2.44 -20.75
C ALA A 138 -9.07 2.07 -19.91
N GLN A 139 -8.10 1.39 -20.55
CA GLN A 139 -6.83 1.05 -19.94
C GLN A 139 -5.96 2.27 -19.63
N ALA A 140 -5.19 2.22 -18.55
CA ALA A 140 -4.29 3.30 -18.13
C ALA A 140 -3.25 3.71 -19.20
N SER A 141 -2.89 2.79 -20.09
CA SER A 141 -1.88 2.98 -21.13
C SER A 141 -2.42 3.58 -22.43
N ALA A 142 -3.71 3.90 -22.52
CA ALA A 142 -4.30 4.48 -23.73
C ALA A 142 -3.64 5.83 -24.10
N ALA A 143 -3.40 6.06 -25.39
CA ALA A 143 -2.73 7.25 -25.87
C ALA A 143 -3.58 8.51 -25.67
N MET A 144 -2.99 9.53 -25.04
CA MET A 144 -3.66 10.81 -24.74
C MET A 144 -2.84 11.99 -25.27
N ASN A 145 -3.53 13.06 -25.68
CA ASN A 145 -2.91 14.32 -26.06
C ASN A 145 -2.60 15.21 -24.83
N ASP A 146 -1.90 16.34 -25.05
CA ASP A 146 -1.58 17.32 -23.99
C ASP A 146 -2.82 17.91 -23.30
N LYS A 147 -3.99 17.83 -23.95
CA LYS A 147 -5.29 18.26 -23.42
C LYS A 147 -6.06 17.12 -22.74
N LYS A 148 -5.43 15.97 -22.49
CA LYS A 148 -6.02 14.77 -21.87
C LYS A 148 -7.19 14.16 -22.66
N GLN A 149 -7.19 14.33 -23.98
CA GLN A 149 -8.15 13.66 -24.85
C GLN A 149 -7.53 12.39 -25.43
N LEU A 150 -8.35 11.35 -25.59
CA LEU A 150 -7.93 10.10 -26.22
C LEU A 150 -7.67 10.32 -27.71
N ILE A 151 -6.51 9.87 -28.20
CA ILE A 151 -6.06 10.11 -29.59
C ILE A 151 -6.59 9.05 -30.55
N ASP A 152 -6.62 7.80 -30.11
CA ASP A 152 -6.94 6.66 -30.96
C ASP A 152 -8.42 6.63 -31.35
N GLU A 153 -8.71 6.27 -32.61
CA GLU A 153 -10.10 6.12 -33.09
C GLU A 153 -10.84 4.97 -32.38
N LEU A 154 -10.10 3.94 -31.96
CA LEU A 154 -10.59 2.80 -31.21
C LEU A 154 -9.69 2.56 -30.00
N VAL A 155 -10.29 2.64 -28.81
CA VAL A 155 -9.59 2.47 -27.54
C VAL A 155 -9.93 1.10 -26.96
N ALA A 156 -8.91 0.41 -26.44
CA ALA A 156 -9.09 -0.85 -25.73
C ALA A 156 -9.79 -0.59 -24.38
N VAL A 157 -10.96 -1.20 -24.20
CA VAL A 157 -11.82 -1.00 -23.05
C VAL A 157 -12.23 -2.32 -22.43
N ARG A 158 -12.50 -2.29 -21.12
CA ARG A 158 -13.22 -3.35 -20.42
C ARG A 158 -14.67 -2.93 -20.24
N HIS A 159 -15.59 -3.82 -20.59
CA HIS A 159 -17.02 -3.65 -20.37
C HIS A 159 -17.66 -5.01 -20.10
N LEU A 160 -18.50 -5.13 -19.08
CA LEU A 160 -19.15 -6.40 -18.68
C LEU A 160 -18.17 -7.59 -18.53
N ASN A 161 -16.98 -7.34 -17.97
CA ASN A 161 -15.89 -8.32 -17.80
C ASN A 161 -15.24 -8.84 -19.11
N GLU A 162 -15.56 -8.26 -20.26
CA GLU A 162 -14.93 -8.59 -21.54
C GLU A 162 -14.06 -7.43 -22.04
N PHE A 163 -12.99 -7.77 -22.76
CA PHE A 163 -12.13 -6.82 -23.43
C PHE A 163 -12.64 -6.57 -24.84
N THR A 164 -13.04 -5.33 -25.11
CA THR A 164 -13.55 -4.90 -26.42
C THR A 164 -12.83 -3.62 -26.83
N VAL A 165 -13.09 -3.19 -28.07
CA VAL A 165 -12.64 -1.88 -28.55
C VAL A 165 -13.86 -1.01 -28.79
N LYS A 166 -13.82 0.24 -28.34
CA LYS A 166 -14.90 1.21 -28.53
C LYS A 166 -14.34 2.58 -28.93
N ALA A 167 -15.20 3.42 -29.47
CA ALA A 167 -14.85 4.80 -29.77
C ALA A 167 -14.58 5.57 -28.46
N PRO A 168 -13.70 6.59 -28.46
CA PRO A 168 -13.44 7.45 -27.31
C PRO A 168 -14.67 8.09 -26.66
N GLU A 169 -15.71 8.34 -27.45
CA GLU A 169 -16.97 8.96 -27.02
C GLU A 169 -17.78 8.05 -26.08
N ASP A 170 -17.66 6.72 -26.25
CA ASP A 170 -18.36 5.73 -25.44
C ASP A 170 -17.64 5.42 -24.11
N VAL A 171 -16.40 5.90 -23.95
CA VAL A 171 -15.59 5.66 -22.75
C VAL A 171 -16.10 6.54 -21.63
N THR A 172 -16.54 5.92 -20.54
CA THR A 172 -17.04 6.65 -19.36
C THR A 172 -15.95 6.87 -18.32
N LEU A 173 -15.03 5.91 -18.19
CA LEU A 173 -14.03 5.89 -17.14
C LEU A 173 -12.67 5.42 -17.67
N MET A 174 -11.62 5.73 -16.93
CA MET A 174 -10.27 5.29 -17.23
C MET A 174 -9.54 4.87 -15.96
N ASP A 175 -8.68 3.87 -16.06
CA ASP A 175 -7.77 3.46 -14.98
C ASP A 175 -6.87 4.62 -14.51
N VAL A 176 -6.57 4.68 -13.20
CA VAL A 176 -5.72 5.74 -12.64
C VAL A 176 -4.24 5.48 -12.92
N SER A 177 -3.80 4.23 -12.80
CA SER A 177 -2.39 3.85 -12.92
C SER A 177 -2.25 2.39 -13.36
N PRO A 178 -1.25 2.05 -14.18
CA PRO A 178 -0.95 0.65 -14.50
C PRO A 178 -0.65 -0.20 -13.25
N LYS A 179 -0.11 0.41 -12.19
CA LYS A 179 0.22 -0.26 -10.92
C LYS A 179 -1.02 -0.64 -10.11
N GLN A 180 -2.22 -0.19 -10.49
CA GLN A 180 -3.43 -0.45 -9.71
C GLN A 180 -3.87 -1.91 -9.69
N VAL A 181 -3.43 -2.72 -10.65
CA VAL A 181 -3.83 -4.13 -10.78
C VAL A 181 -3.05 -5.02 -9.82
N VAL A 182 -1.84 -4.60 -9.45
CA VAL A 182 -0.89 -5.40 -8.68
C VAL A 182 -0.86 -4.99 -7.21
N SER A 183 -0.37 -5.88 -6.35
CA SER A 183 -0.15 -5.57 -4.94
C SER A 183 1.10 -4.72 -4.76
N VAL A 184 1.29 -4.24 -3.53
CA VAL A 184 2.51 -3.52 -3.12
C VAL A 184 3.77 -4.36 -3.38
N ALA A 185 3.77 -5.65 -3.02
CA ALA A 185 4.94 -6.51 -3.22
C ALA A 185 5.24 -6.75 -4.71
N ALA A 186 4.22 -7.07 -5.52
CA ALA A 186 4.41 -7.25 -6.96
C ALA A 186 4.83 -5.94 -7.64
N SER A 187 4.39 -4.78 -7.15
CA SER A 187 4.78 -3.46 -7.67
C SER A 187 6.25 -3.08 -7.42
N LEU A 188 6.96 -3.81 -6.55
CA LEU A 188 8.40 -3.62 -6.29
C LEU A 188 9.27 -4.38 -7.29
N ILE A 189 8.70 -5.27 -8.12
CA ILE A 189 9.45 -6.03 -9.12
C ILE A 189 9.64 -5.14 -10.36
N PRO A 190 10.88 -4.75 -10.72
CA PRO A 190 11.13 -4.05 -11.97
C PRO A 190 10.95 -5.00 -13.16
N PHE A 191 10.51 -4.48 -14.30
CA PHE A 191 10.29 -5.26 -15.53
C PHE A 191 9.27 -6.41 -15.38
N LEU A 192 8.28 -6.23 -14.51
CA LEU A 192 7.23 -7.22 -14.27
C LEU A 192 6.50 -7.65 -15.55
N GLU A 193 6.38 -6.73 -16.52
CA GLU A 193 5.80 -6.97 -17.84
C GLU A 193 6.58 -7.99 -18.71
N HIS A 194 7.83 -8.28 -18.37
CA HIS A 194 8.68 -9.23 -19.07
C HIS A 194 8.81 -10.58 -18.34
N ASP A 195 8.23 -10.70 -17.15
CA ASP A 195 8.27 -11.90 -16.33
C ASP A 195 6.99 -12.74 -16.49
N ASP A 196 7.16 -14.07 -16.46
CA ASP A 196 6.02 -14.98 -16.36
C ASP A 196 5.30 -14.84 -15.01
N ALA A 197 3.98 -14.98 -15.01
CA ALA A 197 3.15 -14.79 -13.83
C ALA A 197 3.55 -15.71 -12.66
N ASN A 198 3.96 -16.95 -12.91
CA ASN A 198 4.38 -17.86 -11.85
C ASN A 198 5.71 -17.43 -11.22
N ARG A 199 6.62 -16.84 -12.02
CA ARG A 199 7.89 -16.31 -11.52
C ARG A 199 7.69 -15.03 -10.72
N ALA A 200 6.79 -14.16 -11.17
CA ALA A 200 6.39 -12.98 -10.42
C ALA A 200 5.73 -13.35 -9.06
N LEU A 201 4.91 -14.40 -9.03
CA LEU A 201 4.32 -14.95 -7.81
C LEU A 201 5.41 -15.43 -6.84
N MET A 202 6.34 -16.26 -7.32
CA MET A 202 7.48 -16.71 -6.51
C MET A 202 8.32 -15.52 -6.02
N GLY A 203 8.63 -14.56 -6.89
CA GLY A 203 9.43 -13.38 -6.58
C GLY A 203 8.81 -12.52 -5.48
N SER A 204 7.51 -12.18 -5.62
CA SER A 204 6.79 -11.42 -4.60
C SER A 204 6.70 -12.15 -3.26
N ASN A 205 6.57 -13.49 -3.28
CA ASN A 205 6.59 -14.31 -2.07
C ASN A 205 7.97 -14.37 -1.40
N MET A 206 9.04 -14.50 -2.20
CA MET A 206 10.43 -14.56 -1.73
C MET A 206 10.90 -13.23 -1.13
N GLN A 207 10.46 -12.09 -1.68
CA GLN A 207 10.78 -10.76 -1.14
C GLN A 207 10.38 -10.63 0.34
N ARG A 208 9.25 -11.22 0.75
CA ARG A 208 8.76 -11.18 2.14
C ARG A 208 9.59 -12.02 3.12
N GLN A 209 10.48 -12.86 2.60
CA GLN A 209 11.35 -13.74 3.38
C GLN A 209 12.77 -13.17 3.48
N ALA A 210 13.05 -12.05 2.82
CA ALA A 210 14.35 -11.39 2.88
C ALA A 210 14.64 -10.93 4.32
N VAL A 211 15.77 -11.39 4.85
CA VAL A 211 16.25 -11.00 6.18
C VAL A 211 17.08 -9.72 6.05
N PRO A 212 16.90 -8.73 6.94
CA PRO A 212 17.68 -7.50 6.91
C PRO A 212 19.19 -7.77 6.94
N THR A 213 19.93 -7.14 6.02
CA THR A 213 21.39 -7.19 6.00
C THR A 213 21.98 -6.25 7.05
N LEU A 214 23.24 -6.48 7.44
CA LEU A 214 23.94 -5.60 8.39
C LEU A 214 24.09 -4.16 7.86
N ARG A 215 24.28 -4.05 6.54
CA ARG A 215 24.34 -2.79 5.79
C ARG A 215 23.31 -2.86 4.67
N ALA A 216 22.23 -2.13 4.84
CA ALA A 216 21.27 -1.89 3.79
C ALA A 216 21.96 -1.21 2.60
N ASP A 217 21.54 -1.58 1.40
CA ASP A 217 22.03 -1.01 0.14
C ASP A 217 20.81 -0.85 -0.76
N LYS A 218 20.49 0.39 -1.13
CA LYS A 218 19.33 0.69 -1.96
C LYS A 218 19.41 -0.02 -3.32
N PRO A 219 18.29 -0.48 -3.88
CA PRO A 219 18.30 -1.13 -5.18
C PRO A 219 18.78 -0.15 -6.26
N LEU A 220 19.73 -0.57 -7.09
CA LEU A 220 20.17 0.25 -8.24
C LEU A 220 19.08 0.35 -9.32
N VAL A 221 18.20 -0.65 -9.39
CA VAL A 221 17.05 -0.70 -10.29
C VAL A 221 15.80 -0.92 -9.44
N GLY A 222 14.93 0.08 -9.39
CA GLY A 222 13.69 0.07 -8.60
C GLY A 222 12.50 0.63 -9.39
N THR A 223 11.31 0.60 -8.79
CA THR A 223 10.05 1.02 -9.43
C THR A 223 9.52 2.37 -8.92
N GLY A 224 10.16 2.94 -7.89
CA GLY A 224 9.74 4.15 -7.18
C GLY A 224 8.73 3.88 -6.06
N MET A 225 8.31 2.62 -5.85
CA MET A 225 7.42 2.24 -4.75
C MET A 225 8.16 2.08 -3.42
N GLU A 226 9.48 1.90 -3.47
CA GLU A 226 10.36 1.62 -2.34
C GLU A 226 10.23 2.67 -1.23
N ARG A 227 10.20 3.96 -1.61
CA ARG A 227 10.07 5.08 -0.67
C ARG A 227 8.71 5.10 0.02
N ASN A 228 7.64 4.81 -0.71
CA ASN A 228 6.29 4.77 -0.15
C ASN A 228 6.17 3.61 0.84
N VAL A 229 6.69 2.43 0.49
CA VAL A 229 6.69 1.26 1.38
C VAL A 229 7.52 1.52 2.64
N ALA A 230 8.71 2.09 2.51
CA ALA A 230 9.57 2.40 3.64
C ALA A 230 8.91 3.40 4.60
N ARG A 231 8.27 4.46 4.06
CA ARG A 231 7.54 5.47 4.84
C ARG A 231 6.33 4.91 5.56
N ASP A 232 5.49 4.15 4.85
CA ASP A 232 4.18 3.72 5.36
C ASP A 232 4.26 2.47 6.26
N SER A 233 5.36 1.71 6.17
CA SER A 233 5.58 0.51 7.00
C SER A 233 5.75 0.78 8.50
N GLY A 234 6.04 2.03 8.90
CA GLY A 234 6.28 2.41 10.29
C GLY A 234 7.62 1.93 10.86
N VAL A 235 8.52 1.37 10.02
CA VAL A 235 9.88 1.00 10.46
C VAL A 235 10.83 2.20 10.48
N CYS A 236 10.58 3.18 9.61
CA CYS A 236 11.31 4.45 9.55
C CYS A 236 10.75 5.46 10.56
N VAL A 237 11.60 6.37 11.02
CA VAL A 237 11.15 7.50 11.84
C VAL A 237 10.83 8.67 10.94
N VAL A 238 9.55 9.04 10.93
CA VAL A 238 9.00 10.11 10.09
C VAL A 238 8.73 11.36 10.94
N ALA A 239 9.09 12.54 10.42
CA ALA A 239 8.84 13.82 11.06
C ALA A 239 7.34 14.12 11.11
N ARG A 240 6.80 14.34 12.31
CA ARG A 240 5.39 14.71 12.49
C ARG A 240 5.11 16.15 12.05
N ARG A 241 6.08 17.03 12.28
CA ARG A 241 6.06 18.47 12.02
C ARG A 241 7.35 18.90 11.33
N GLY A 242 7.27 19.96 10.54
CA GLY A 242 8.42 20.60 9.93
C GLY A 242 9.26 21.37 10.96
N GLY A 243 10.56 21.44 10.75
CA GLY A 243 11.46 22.08 11.69
C GLY A 243 12.94 22.02 11.33
N VAL A 244 13.76 22.45 12.27
CA VAL A 244 15.22 22.37 12.19
C VAL A 244 15.73 21.41 13.25
N ILE A 245 16.72 20.60 12.88
CA ILE A 245 17.27 19.61 13.80
C ILE A 245 18.25 20.27 14.77
N ASP A 246 17.93 20.19 16.06
CA ASP A 246 18.71 20.81 17.13
C ASP A 246 19.87 19.89 17.57
N SER A 247 19.59 18.60 17.75
CA SER A 247 20.58 17.59 18.11
C SER A 247 20.23 16.22 17.51
N VAL A 248 21.25 15.52 17.02
CA VAL A 248 21.14 14.14 16.54
C VAL A 248 22.11 13.28 17.33
N ASP A 249 21.57 12.26 17.99
CA ASP A 249 22.32 11.19 18.60
C ASP A 249 21.98 9.88 17.90
N ALA A 250 22.79 8.85 18.13
CA ALA A 250 22.44 7.51 17.70
C ALA A 250 21.09 7.06 18.30
N SER A 251 20.76 7.46 19.53
CA SER A 251 19.57 7.00 20.27
C SER A 251 18.35 7.90 20.16
N ARG A 252 18.52 9.18 19.79
CA ARG A 252 17.41 10.14 19.72
C ARG A 252 17.67 11.26 18.73
N ILE A 253 16.60 11.80 18.18
CA ILE A 253 16.61 12.96 17.29
C ILE A 253 15.73 14.03 17.94
N VAL A 254 16.25 15.25 18.07
CA VAL A 254 15.52 16.39 18.63
C VAL A 254 15.30 17.40 17.52
N VAL A 255 14.03 17.67 17.23
CA VAL A 255 13.60 18.61 16.20
C VAL A 255 13.01 19.83 16.89
N ARG A 256 13.54 21.00 16.56
CA ARG A 256 12.94 22.28 16.90
C ARG A 256 11.90 22.60 15.82
N VAL A 257 10.64 22.60 16.22
CA VAL A 257 9.50 22.81 15.32
C VAL A 257 9.47 24.27 14.87
N ASN A 258 9.04 24.52 13.64
CA ASN A 258 8.82 25.89 13.16
C ASN A 258 7.62 26.53 13.89
N ASP A 259 7.72 27.81 14.23
CA ASP A 259 6.69 28.54 14.98
C ASP A 259 5.30 28.50 14.30
N ASP A 260 5.27 28.35 12.97
CA ASP A 260 4.04 28.24 12.17
C ASP A 260 3.24 26.94 12.43
N GLU A 261 3.91 25.86 12.86
CA GLU A 261 3.32 24.54 13.12
C GLU A 261 3.15 24.24 14.63
N VAL A 262 3.45 25.21 15.50
CA VAL A 262 3.31 25.06 16.95
C VAL A 262 1.90 25.46 17.37
N GLU A 263 1.13 24.49 17.88
CA GLU A 263 -0.16 24.79 18.52
C GLU A 263 0.05 25.54 19.85
N THR A 264 -0.85 26.46 20.16
CA THR A 264 -0.75 27.34 21.33
C THR A 264 -0.78 26.52 22.63
N GLY A 265 0.38 26.43 23.32
CA GLY A 265 0.53 25.71 24.59
C GLY A 265 1.39 24.44 24.53
N GLU A 266 1.85 24.02 23.35
CA GLU A 266 2.79 22.92 23.21
C GLU A 266 4.25 23.38 23.32
N ALA A 267 5.12 22.49 23.80
CA ALA A 267 6.56 22.69 23.68
C ALA A 267 6.95 22.58 22.21
N GLY A 268 7.58 23.62 21.63
CA GLY A 268 8.04 23.67 20.23
C GLY A 268 9.23 22.75 19.92
N VAL A 269 9.37 21.63 20.64
CA VAL A 269 10.44 20.65 20.50
C VAL A 269 9.86 19.24 20.46
N ASP A 270 10.11 18.54 19.37
CA ASP A 270 9.75 17.14 19.20
C ASP A 270 10.97 16.24 19.45
N ILE A 271 10.82 15.25 20.34
CA ILE A 271 11.86 14.28 20.66
C ILE A 271 11.46 12.91 20.11
N TYR A 272 12.27 12.37 19.21
CA TYR A 272 12.09 11.06 18.61
C TYR A 272 13.13 10.09 19.17
N ASN A 273 12.68 9.08 19.93
CA ASN A 273 13.56 8.03 20.45
C ASN A 273 13.71 6.90 19.42
N LEU A 274 14.94 6.53 19.11
CA LEU A 274 15.27 5.50 18.14
C LEU A 274 15.36 4.12 18.81
N THR A 275 14.85 3.11 18.13
CA THR A 275 14.95 1.72 18.58
C THR A 275 16.33 1.15 18.22
N LYS A 276 17.04 0.61 19.22
CA LYS A 276 18.39 0.05 19.05
C LYS A 276 18.42 -1.44 19.35
N TYR A 277 19.05 -2.19 18.44
CA TYR A 277 19.40 -3.61 18.57
C TYR A 277 18.36 -4.45 19.32
N THR A 278 17.10 -4.33 18.93
CA THR A 278 15.99 -5.06 19.54
C THR A 278 15.71 -6.33 18.74
N ARG A 279 15.36 -7.42 19.42
CA ARG A 279 15.05 -8.70 18.78
C ARG A 279 13.65 -8.67 18.15
N SER A 280 13.53 -9.12 16.90
CA SER A 280 12.24 -9.31 16.23
C SER A 280 11.56 -10.65 16.61
N ASN A 281 10.30 -10.83 16.21
CA ASN A 281 9.57 -12.09 16.41
C ASN A 281 10.20 -13.27 15.65
N GLN A 282 10.83 -13.00 14.50
CA GLN A 282 11.55 -13.99 13.68
C GLN A 282 13.03 -14.11 14.10
N ASN A 283 13.41 -13.60 15.27
CA ASN A 283 14.77 -13.56 15.77
C ASN A 283 15.75 -12.75 14.89
N THR A 284 15.25 -11.79 14.11
CA THR A 284 16.11 -10.83 13.38
C THR A 284 16.41 -9.61 14.26
N CYS A 285 17.17 -8.65 13.72
CA CYS A 285 17.56 -7.43 14.44
C CYS A 285 16.81 -6.22 13.91
N ILE A 286 16.08 -5.53 14.79
CA ILE A 286 15.47 -4.23 14.52
C ILE A 286 16.39 -3.15 15.09
N ASN A 287 16.92 -2.32 14.20
CA ASN A 287 17.82 -1.24 14.56
C ASN A 287 17.60 -0.04 13.64
N GLN A 288 17.31 1.11 14.25
CA GLN A 288 17.13 2.37 13.54
C GLN A 288 18.43 3.18 13.51
N ARG A 289 18.71 3.88 12.41
CA ARG A 289 19.89 4.73 12.23
C ARG A 289 19.46 6.13 11.78
N PRO A 290 19.92 7.20 12.46
CA PRO A 290 19.61 8.56 12.02
C PRO A 290 20.25 8.81 10.65
N LEU A 291 19.49 9.45 9.76
CA LEU A 291 19.95 9.89 8.43
C LEU A 291 20.39 11.35 8.42
N VAL A 292 19.71 12.14 9.25
CA VAL A 292 19.80 13.59 9.29
C VAL A 292 20.95 14.07 10.17
N SER A 293 21.43 15.28 9.88
CA SER A 293 22.49 15.95 10.64
C SER A 293 21.97 17.18 11.39
N LYS A 294 22.75 17.63 12.38
CA LYS A 294 22.42 18.85 13.15
C LYS A 294 22.38 20.06 12.21
N GLY A 295 21.29 20.82 12.27
CA GLY A 295 21.07 22.01 11.44
C GLY A 295 20.30 21.75 10.15
N ASP A 296 20.02 20.49 9.81
CA ASP A 296 19.20 20.18 8.64
C ASP A 296 17.76 20.65 8.84
N LYS A 297 17.13 21.10 7.75
CA LYS A 297 15.73 21.48 7.70
C LYS A 297 14.92 20.29 7.22
N VAL A 298 13.91 19.90 7.99
CA VAL A 298 13.00 18.80 7.66
C VAL A 298 11.59 19.34 7.46
N GLN A 299 10.88 18.79 6.50
CA GLN A 299 9.46 19.04 6.31
C GLN A 299 8.63 17.97 7.00
N ARG A 300 7.35 18.28 7.19
CA ARG A 300 6.39 17.30 7.67
C ARG A 300 6.39 16.09 6.74
N SER A 301 6.47 14.91 7.34
CA SER A 301 6.57 13.61 6.69
C SER A 301 7.92 13.24 6.06
N ASP A 302 8.98 13.99 6.31
CA ASP A 302 10.32 13.56 5.91
C ASP A 302 10.83 12.41 6.80
N ILE A 303 11.62 11.52 6.21
CA ILE A 303 12.23 10.40 6.91
C ILE A 303 13.52 10.88 7.57
N MET A 304 13.59 10.78 8.89
CA MET A 304 14.72 11.25 9.70
C MET A 304 15.64 10.12 10.14
N ALA A 305 15.11 8.90 10.26
CA ALA A 305 15.90 7.72 10.57
C ALA A 305 15.43 6.52 9.76
N ASP A 306 16.39 5.78 9.22
CA ASP A 306 16.15 4.50 8.58
C ASP A 306 15.88 3.41 9.62
N GLY A 307 15.04 2.46 9.25
CA GLY A 307 14.81 1.21 9.95
C GLY A 307 15.67 0.05 9.45
N PRO A 308 15.33 -1.19 9.83
CA PRO A 308 15.90 -2.38 9.20
C PRO A 308 15.49 -2.45 7.72
N SER A 309 16.42 -2.89 6.87
CA SER A 309 16.19 -3.04 5.42
C SER A 309 15.74 -1.75 4.70
N THR A 310 16.20 -0.59 5.16
CA THR A 310 15.97 0.69 4.49
C THR A 310 17.25 1.48 4.39
N ASP A 311 17.44 2.18 3.28
CA ASP A 311 18.59 3.04 3.02
C ASP A 311 18.11 4.37 2.43
N MET A 312 18.43 5.49 3.07
CA MET A 312 18.04 6.84 2.65
C MET A 312 16.52 7.00 2.48
N GLY A 313 15.73 6.30 3.29
CA GLY A 313 14.26 6.31 3.20
C GLY A 313 13.68 5.49 2.05
N GLU A 314 14.48 4.69 1.37
CA GLU A 314 14.04 3.70 0.37
C GLU A 314 14.14 2.28 0.95
N LEU A 315 13.23 1.40 0.52
CA LEU A 315 13.27 -0.01 0.87
C LEU A 315 14.47 -0.72 0.24
N ALA A 316 15.30 -1.35 1.07
CA ALA A 316 16.56 -1.98 0.71
C ALA A 316 16.64 -3.40 1.32
N LEU A 317 15.99 -4.36 0.66
CA LEU A 317 15.85 -5.74 1.17
C LEU A 317 17.12 -6.58 1.07
N GLY A 318 18.04 -6.18 0.20
CA GLY A 318 19.23 -6.96 -0.13
C GLY A 318 20.41 -6.05 -0.45
N GLN A 319 21.31 -6.55 -1.29
CA GLN A 319 22.47 -5.82 -1.77
C GLN A 319 22.66 -6.05 -3.26
N ASN A 320 23.15 -5.03 -3.95
CA ASN A 320 23.46 -5.15 -5.37
C ASN A 320 24.78 -5.91 -5.54
N MET A 321 24.78 -6.93 -6.41
CA MET A 321 25.97 -7.72 -6.71
C MET A 321 26.26 -7.70 -8.21
N ARG A 322 27.55 -7.73 -8.56
CA ARG A 322 27.97 -7.86 -9.97
C ARG A 322 27.84 -9.33 -10.38
N ILE A 323 26.92 -9.62 -11.29
CA ILE A 323 26.63 -10.96 -11.79
C ILE A 323 27.05 -11.05 -13.25
N ALA A 324 27.58 -12.21 -13.67
CA ALA A 324 27.88 -12.51 -15.06
C ALA A 324 27.16 -13.81 -15.46
N PHE A 325 26.42 -13.78 -16.57
CA PHE A 325 25.88 -14.97 -17.21
C PHE A 325 26.89 -15.41 -18.28
N MET A 326 27.40 -16.63 -18.15
CA MET A 326 28.40 -17.23 -19.05
C MET A 326 27.97 -18.63 -19.48
#